data_AF-A0A840GBN7-F1
#
_entry.id   AF-A0A840GBN7-F1
#
_cell.length_a   1.000
_cell.length_b   1.000
_cell.length_c   1.000
_cell.angle_alpha   90.00
_cell.angle_beta   90.00
_cell.angle_gamma   90.00
#
_symmetry.space_group_name_H-M   'P 1'
#
loop_
_entity.id
_entity.type
_entity.pdbx_description
1 polymer ?
#
loop_
_entity_poly.entity_id
_entity_poly.type
_entity_poly.pdbx_seq_one_letter_code
_entity_poly.pdbx_strand_id
1 'polypeptide(L)'
;MAHTIWPIHPHPLPDELLSSWMIRLARGNGYKVHSFYASCFGRARQIWNRDVDHHAPDWLLEGLSQRAGVSLEQLNRMTLRAYESTVFDEFQEHGLTRFVLPVGIYHRIHRAFGQQFCPACLDEDKEPYLRRSWRLALLVACTKHRLLLQDRCGKCGKPLAPHRADMTTRHSFPARGDMRTCGFCRKPISGSPVRADSRDVAMQRSIERVIETGYTCIGENSSLYSHLYFDGLRTLMHGVRRFKIVTPSNRNFERCDIESRLLLMRHAVRLLRNWPEDLLMFCKHVRRPYTMFCHDECPPYWLNSVMRANFWQVGLTANAPDHCGTLRPQRPNLRRA
;
A
#
# COMPACT_ATOMS: atom_id res chain seq x y z
N MET A 1 -2.74 -41.25 12.70
CA MET A 1 -3.32 -40.65 11.47
C MET A 1 -3.35 -39.15 11.71
N ALA A 2 -2.36 -38.42 11.18
CA ALA A 2 -2.10 -37.04 11.59
C ALA A 2 -3.16 -36.11 10.99
N HIS A 3 -3.85 -35.35 11.82
CA HIS A 3 -4.88 -34.39 11.41
C HIS A 3 -4.39 -33.53 10.23
N THR A 4 -5.05 -33.69 9.07
CA THR A 4 -4.73 -32.96 7.83
C THR A 4 -4.98 -31.46 7.97
N ILE A 5 -5.87 -31.08 8.89
CA ILE A 5 -6.36 -29.71 9.11
C ILE A 5 -6.05 -29.29 10.56
N TRP A 6 -5.69 -28.02 10.76
CA TRP A 6 -5.50 -27.45 12.09
C TRP A 6 -6.82 -27.40 12.88
N PRO A 7 -6.82 -27.66 14.21
CA PRO A 7 -8.05 -27.67 15.01
C PRO A 7 -8.85 -26.36 14.94
N ILE A 8 -8.15 -25.22 14.95
CA ILE A 8 -8.76 -23.89 14.82
C ILE A 8 -8.27 -23.27 13.53
N HIS A 9 -9.19 -22.96 12.63
CA HIS A 9 -8.93 -22.40 11.30
C HIS A 9 -9.96 -21.30 11.02
N PRO A 10 -9.80 -20.10 11.62
CA PRO A 10 -10.75 -19.02 11.44
C PRO A 10 -10.85 -18.64 9.96
N HIS A 11 -12.06 -18.33 9.50
CA HIS A 11 -12.23 -17.81 8.16
C HIS A 11 -11.52 -16.45 8.01
N PRO A 12 -10.88 -16.19 6.85
CA PRO A 12 -10.41 -14.85 6.49
C PRO A 12 -11.53 -13.81 6.63
N LEU A 13 -11.20 -12.65 7.20
CA LEU A 13 -12.13 -11.54 7.32
C LEU A 13 -12.11 -10.66 6.05
N PRO A 14 -13.16 -9.85 5.81
CA PRO A 14 -13.19 -8.94 4.68
C PRO A 14 -11.99 -7.99 4.67
N ASP A 15 -11.33 -7.87 3.52
CA ASP A 15 -10.11 -7.06 3.35
C ASP A 15 -8.95 -7.41 4.30
N GLU A 16 -8.91 -8.60 4.90
CA GLU A 16 -7.85 -8.97 5.82
C GLU A 16 -6.52 -9.28 5.12
N LEU A 17 -5.42 -8.77 5.69
CA LEU A 17 -4.06 -9.10 5.27
C LEU A 17 -3.70 -10.55 5.60
N LEU A 18 -2.92 -11.19 4.73
CA LEU A 18 -2.40 -12.54 4.96
C LEU A 18 -1.67 -12.65 6.30
N SER A 19 -0.80 -11.69 6.62
CA SER A 19 -0.07 -11.65 7.90
C SER A 19 -0.99 -11.52 9.11
N SER A 20 -2.07 -10.72 8.99
CA SER A 20 -3.08 -10.56 10.03
C SER A 20 -3.79 -11.88 10.33
N TRP A 21 -4.27 -12.53 9.26
CA TRP A 21 -4.94 -13.81 9.38
C TRP A 21 -4.01 -14.89 9.93
N MET A 22 -2.75 -14.93 9.46
CA MET A 22 -1.74 -15.84 9.97
C MET A 22 -1.49 -15.67 11.48
N ILE A 23 -1.51 -14.44 11.99
CA ILE A 23 -1.37 -14.18 13.43
C ILE A 23 -2.59 -14.71 14.19
N ARG A 24 -3.81 -14.45 13.68
CA ARG A 24 -5.06 -14.96 14.27
C ARG A 24 -5.11 -16.49 14.25
N LEU A 25 -4.63 -17.12 13.18
CA LEU A 25 -4.55 -18.57 13.06
C LEU A 25 -3.63 -19.19 14.12
N ALA A 26 -2.43 -18.64 14.32
CA ALA A 26 -1.51 -19.11 15.35
C ALA A 26 -2.09 -18.92 16.77
N ARG A 27 -2.67 -17.74 17.03
CA ARG A 27 -3.28 -17.41 18.33
C ARG A 27 -4.52 -18.23 18.62
N GLY A 28 -5.36 -18.47 17.62
CA GLY A 28 -6.54 -19.32 17.71
C GLY A 28 -6.15 -20.73 18.15
N ASN A 29 -5.07 -21.28 17.61
CA ASN A 29 -4.53 -22.58 18.04
C ASN A 29 -3.74 -22.52 19.37
N GLY A 30 -3.69 -21.37 20.06
CA GLY A 30 -3.04 -21.24 21.36
C GLY A 30 -1.50 -21.17 21.32
N TYR A 31 -0.91 -20.90 20.16
CA TYR A 31 0.54 -20.83 19.98
C TYR A 31 1.04 -19.40 19.76
N LYS A 32 2.28 -19.16 20.16
CA LYS A 32 3.02 -17.98 19.70
C LYS A 32 3.20 -18.05 18.19
N VAL A 33 3.05 -16.91 17.51
CA VAL A 33 3.13 -16.79 16.05
C VAL A 33 4.38 -17.47 15.47
N HIS A 34 5.56 -17.18 16.01
CA HIS A 34 6.81 -17.77 15.52
C HIS A 34 6.91 -19.28 15.79
N SER A 35 6.49 -19.74 16.97
CA SER A 35 6.57 -21.15 17.35
C SER A 35 5.61 -22.00 16.52
N PHE A 36 4.41 -21.49 16.25
CA PHE A 36 3.38 -22.17 15.45
C PHE A 36 3.87 -22.47 14.04
N TYR A 37 4.38 -21.45 13.35
CA TYR A 37 4.82 -21.63 11.97
C TYR A 37 6.16 -22.38 11.88
N ALA A 38 7.04 -22.23 12.86
CA ALA A 38 8.27 -23.02 12.93
C ALA A 38 8.00 -24.52 13.15
N SER A 39 6.98 -24.89 13.92
CA SER A 39 6.60 -26.31 14.10
C SER A 39 5.90 -26.88 12.86
N CYS A 40 5.09 -26.08 12.16
CA CYS A 40 4.35 -26.54 10.99
C CYS A 40 5.17 -26.61 9.70
N PHE A 41 6.10 -25.66 9.50
CA PHE A 41 6.85 -25.50 8.25
C PHE A 41 8.38 -25.63 8.41
N GLY A 42 8.86 -25.89 9.62
CA GLY A 42 10.27 -26.01 9.94
C GLY A 42 10.96 -24.66 10.21
N ARG A 43 12.03 -24.70 11.02
CA ARG A 43 12.78 -23.51 11.46
C ARG A 43 13.67 -22.90 10.37
N ALA A 44 14.00 -23.65 9.33
CA ALA A 44 14.82 -23.17 8.22
C ALA A 44 14.09 -22.08 7.39
N ARG A 45 12.75 -22.11 7.38
CA ARG A 45 11.92 -21.20 6.59
C ARG A 45 11.57 -19.95 7.40
N GLN A 46 12.35 -18.88 7.22
CA GLN A 46 12.18 -17.61 7.94
C GLN A 46 11.05 -16.73 7.35
N ILE A 47 9.80 -17.10 7.61
CA ILE A 47 8.58 -16.45 7.09
C ILE A 47 8.55 -14.94 7.36
N TRP A 48 8.90 -14.52 8.58
CA TRP A 48 8.82 -13.13 9.00
C TRP A 48 10.04 -12.29 8.60
N ASN A 49 10.98 -12.86 7.83
CA ASN A 49 12.09 -12.11 7.25
C ASN A 49 11.77 -11.50 5.88
N ARG A 50 10.51 -11.59 5.45
CA ARG A 50 9.98 -11.01 4.22
C ARG A 50 8.59 -10.42 4.49
N ASP A 51 8.13 -9.61 3.56
CA ASP A 51 6.80 -9.02 3.63
C ASP A 51 5.82 -10.03 3.00
N VAL A 52 5.29 -10.94 3.81
CA VAL A 52 4.36 -11.99 3.34
C VAL A 52 3.08 -11.41 2.77
N ASP A 53 2.72 -10.18 3.15
CA ASP A 53 1.56 -9.49 2.56
C ASP A 53 1.85 -9.04 1.14
N HIS A 54 3.10 -8.69 0.84
CA HIS A 54 3.53 -8.25 -0.47
C HIS A 54 3.86 -9.46 -1.36
N HIS A 55 4.75 -10.34 -0.92
CA HIS A 55 5.15 -11.54 -1.65
C HIS A 55 5.22 -12.77 -0.71
N ALA A 56 4.10 -13.50 -0.67
CA ALA A 56 4.03 -14.80 -0.02
C ALA A 56 4.60 -15.88 -0.95
N PRO A 57 5.55 -16.71 -0.50
CA PRO A 57 6.08 -17.78 -1.33
C PRO A 57 5.07 -18.93 -1.50
N ASP A 58 5.06 -19.57 -2.66
CA ASP A 58 4.07 -20.60 -3.01
C ASP A 58 3.98 -21.73 -1.99
N TRP A 59 5.12 -22.23 -1.52
CA TRP A 59 5.15 -23.28 -0.49
C TRP A 59 4.40 -22.90 0.80
N LEU A 60 4.36 -21.61 1.13
CA LEU A 60 3.65 -21.11 2.31
C LEU A 60 2.15 -21.09 2.03
N LEU A 61 1.74 -20.61 0.85
CA LEU A 61 0.34 -20.58 0.44
C LEU A 61 -0.24 -21.99 0.32
N GLU A 62 0.48 -22.92 -0.30
CA GLU A 62 0.11 -24.34 -0.39
C GLU A 62 -0.02 -24.98 1.00
N GLY A 63 0.98 -24.75 1.86
CA GLY A 63 0.98 -25.27 3.21
C GLY A 63 -0.15 -24.71 4.09
N LEU A 64 -0.47 -23.42 3.95
CA LEU A 64 -1.61 -22.78 4.60
C LEU A 64 -2.93 -23.32 4.06
N SER A 65 -3.04 -23.48 2.73
CA SER A 65 -4.25 -23.96 2.07
C SER A 65 -4.62 -25.37 2.53
N GLN A 66 -3.64 -26.29 2.51
CA GLN A 66 -3.83 -27.67 2.94
C GLN A 66 -4.25 -27.79 4.41
N ARG A 67 -3.65 -26.98 5.29
CA ARG A 67 -3.82 -27.09 6.74
C ARG A 67 -4.98 -26.26 7.30
N ALA A 68 -5.42 -25.20 6.62
CA ALA A 68 -6.51 -24.34 7.06
C ALA A 68 -7.79 -24.50 6.24
N GLY A 69 -7.76 -25.24 5.13
CA GLY A 69 -8.92 -25.42 4.25
C GLY A 69 -9.33 -24.17 3.48
N VAL A 70 -8.41 -23.20 3.32
CA VAL A 70 -8.64 -21.96 2.55
C VAL A 70 -8.04 -22.14 1.15
N SER A 71 -8.77 -21.77 0.09
CA SER A 71 -8.28 -21.92 -1.28
C SER A 71 -7.05 -21.03 -1.54
N LEU A 72 -6.16 -21.46 -2.45
CA LEU A 72 -5.03 -20.65 -2.90
C LEU A 72 -5.48 -19.31 -3.49
N GLU A 73 -6.61 -19.29 -4.21
CA GLU A 73 -7.21 -18.06 -4.73
C GLU A 73 -7.55 -17.08 -3.60
N GLN A 74 -8.19 -17.57 -2.52
CA GLN A 74 -8.52 -16.73 -1.38
C GLN A 74 -7.26 -16.23 -0.65
N LEU A 75 -6.24 -17.08 -0.49
CA LEU A 75 -4.98 -16.67 0.13
C LEU A 75 -4.25 -15.62 -0.72
N ASN A 76 -4.24 -15.77 -2.05
CA ASN A 76 -3.70 -14.77 -2.97
C ASN A 76 -4.47 -13.45 -2.88
N ARG A 77 -5.81 -13.50 -2.78
CA ARG A 77 -6.62 -12.31 -2.50
C ARG A 77 -6.22 -11.64 -1.19
N MET A 78 -5.71 -12.34 -0.18
CA MET A 78 -5.30 -11.70 1.08
C MET A 78 -3.94 -10.98 1.00
N THR A 79 -3.23 -11.12 -0.12
CA THR A 79 -1.98 -10.40 -0.40
C THR A 79 -2.24 -9.05 -1.08
N LEU A 80 -1.20 -8.23 -1.18
CA LEU A 80 -1.22 -6.95 -1.89
C LEU A 80 -1.21 -7.11 -3.40
N ARG A 81 -0.90 -8.31 -3.92
CA ARG A 81 -1.05 -8.63 -5.34
C ARG A 81 -2.50 -8.53 -5.80
N ALA A 82 -3.46 -8.65 -4.89
CA ALA A 82 -4.88 -8.45 -5.21
C ALA A 82 -5.22 -7.04 -5.73
N TYR A 83 -4.29 -6.07 -5.61
CA TYR A 83 -4.42 -4.73 -6.16
C TYR A 83 -3.79 -4.56 -7.56
N GLU A 84 -3.21 -5.63 -8.13
CA GLU A 84 -2.74 -5.67 -9.51
C GLU A 84 -3.92 -5.39 -10.46
N SER A 85 -3.67 -4.62 -11.51
CA SER A 85 -4.63 -4.07 -12.48
C SER A 85 -5.69 -3.09 -11.92
N THR A 86 -5.82 -2.92 -10.60
CA THR A 86 -6.73 -1.94 -9.99
C THR A 86 -6.01 -0.72 -9.45
N VAL A 87 -4.94 -0.88 -8.68
CA VAL A 87 -4.17 0.24 -8.12
C VAL A 87 -2.89 0.49 -8.92
N PHE A 88 -2.26 -0.58 -9.39
CA PHE A 88 -1.03 -0.55 -10.18
C PHE A 88 -1.10 -1.66 -11.23
N ASP A 89 -0.45 -1.46 -12.37
CA ASP A 89 -0.43 -2.45 -13.45
C ASP A 89 0.61 -3.54 -13.21
N GLU A 90 1.85 -3.14 -12.85
CA GLU A 90 2.95 -4.07 -12.63
C GLU A 90 3.22 -4.30 -11.13
N PHE A 91 2.99 -5.54 -10.68
CA PHE A 91 3.47 -5.98 -9.38
C PHE A 91 4.99 -6.20 -9.41
N GLN A 92 5.72 -5.55 -8.50
CA GLN A 92 7.19 -5.65 -8.44
C GLN A 92 7.59 -6.59 -7.32
N GLU A 93 7.98 -7.84 -7.64
CA GLU A 93 8.44 -8.83 -6.65
C GLU A 93 9.73 -8.40 -5.93
N HIS A 94 10.54 -7.58 -6.59
CA HIS A 94 11.79 -7.06 -6.08
C HIS A 94 11.75 -5.54 -6.05
N GLY A 95 11.80 -4.97 -4.85
CA GLY A 95 11.82 -3.52 -4.65
C GLY A 95 10.45 -2.95 -4.24
N LEU A 96 10.15 -1.75 -4.72
CA LEU A 96 8.97 -1.00 -4.32
C LEU A 96 7.89 -1.14 -5.39
N THR A 97 6.76 -1.76 -5.05
CA THR A 97 5.55 -1.67 -5.88
C THR A 97 4.90 -0.31 -5.71
N ARG A 98 4.47 0.28 -6.83
CA ARG A 98 3.83 1.59 -6.85
C ARG A 98 2.60 1.60 -5.94
N PHE A 99 2.44 2.67 -5.17
CA PHE A 99 1.36 2.88 -4.20
C PHE A 99 1.28 1.86 -3.05
N VAL A 100 2.21 0.91 -2.94
CA VAL A 100 2.28 0.00 -1.79
C VAL A 100 3.25 0.58 -0.76
N LEU A 101 2.78 0.71 0.48
CA LEU A 101 3.60 1.20 1.57
C LEU A 101 4.59 0.13 2.03
N PRO A 102 5.91 0.41 2.00
CA PRO A 102 6.92 -0.55 2.40
C PRO A 102 7.03 -0.64 3.92
N VAL A 103 7.09 -1.86 4.46
CA VAL A 103 7.37 -2.10 5.90
C VAL A 103 8.87 -2.09 6.23
N GLY A 104 9.73 -2.12 5.21
CA GLY A 104 11.19 -1.93 5.35
C GLY A 104 11.82 -3.00 6.23
N ILE A 105 11.87 -4.24 5.74
CA ILE A 105 12.27 -5.40 6.53
C ILE A 105 13.80 -5.55 6.56
N TYR A 106 14.35 -5.64 7.76
CA TYR A 106 15.72 -6.08 8.00
C TYR A 106 15.71 -7.21 9.03
N HIS A 107 16.13 -8.40 8.61
CA HIS A 107 15.79 -9.66 9.30
C HIS A 107 14.28 -9.68 9.61
N ARG A 108 13.88 -9.68 10.88
CA ARG A 108 12.48 -9.70 11.35
C ARG A 108 12.00 -8.36 11.92
N ILE A 109 12.68 -7.27 11.59
CA ILE A 109 12.41 -5.94 12.14
C ILE A 109 11.87 -5.06 11.03
N HIS A 110 10.65 -4.56 11.22
CA HIS A 110 10.08 -3.51 10.39
C HIS A 110 10.78 -2.18 10.76
N ARG A 111 11.44 -1.56 9.79
CA ARG A 111 12.12 -0.28 9.92
C ARG A 111 11.33 0.89 9.34
N ALA A 112 10.32 0.61 8.52
CA ALA A 112 9.43 1.61 7.95
C ALA A 112 8.00 1.48 8.50
N PHE A 113 7.18 2.48 8.22
CA PHE A 113 5.83 2.66 8.77
C PHE A 113 4.77 2.21 7.76
N GLY A 114 5.04 1.09 7.09
CA GLY A 114 4.24 0.65 5.95
C GLY A 114 2.88 0.04 6.31
N GLN A 115 2.67 -0.29 7.59
CA GLN A 115 1.39 -0.79 8.09
C GLN A 115 0.66 0.34 8.82
N GLN A 116 -0.35 0.90 8.14
CA GLN A 116 -1.27 1.84 8.77
C GLN A 116 -2.38 1.09 9.51
N PHE A 117 -3.14 1.83 10.32
CA PHE A 117 -4.34 1.35 10.98
C PHE A 117 -5.26 2.50 11.38
N CYS A 118 -6.55 2.19 11.55
CA CYS A 118 -7.49 3.04 12.26
C CYS A 118 -7.71 2.49 13.66
N PRO A 119 -7.41 3.24 14.75
CA PRO A 119 -7.61 2.74 16.11
C PRO A 119 -9.09 2.44 16.39
N ALA A 120 -10.01 3.27 15.90
CA ALA A 120 -11.45 3.04 16.07
C ALA A 120 -11.97 1.78 15.35
N CYS A 121 -11.45 1.45 14.15
CA CYS A 121 -11.74 0.17 13.51
C CYS A 121 -11.30 -0.99 14.39
N LEU A 122 -10.07 -0.97 14.90
CA LEU A 122 -9.56 -2.05 15.73
C LEU A 122 -10.30 -2.20 17.06
N ASP A 123 -10.81 -1.10 17.62
CA ASP A 123 -11.62 -1.14 18.86
C ASP A 123 -13.05 -1.63 18.61
N GLU A 124 -13.63 -1.30 17.45
CA GLU A 124 -14.99 -1.74 17.05
C GLU A 124 -15.02 -3.20 16.57
N ASP A 125 -13.94 -3.68 15.95
CA ASP A 125 -13.84 -5.04 15.45
C ASP A 125 -13.97 -6.06 16.60
N LYS A 126 -14.96 -6.95 16.50
CA LYS A 126 -15.12 -8.07 17.46
C LYS A 126 -13.84 -8.91 17.58
N GLU A 127 -13.18 -9.12 16.45
CA GLU A 127 -11.87 -9.75 16.34
C GLU A 127 -10.96 -8.79 15.56
N PRO A 128 -10.10 -8.01 16.24
CA PRO A 128 -9.29 -6.99 15.58
C PRO A 128 -8.32 -7.57 14.54
N TYR A 129 -8.33 -6.99 13.33
CA TYR A 129 -7.50 -7.45 12.20
C TYR A 129 -6.93 -6.28 11.39
N LEU A 130 -5.85 -6.54 10.65
CA LEU A 130 -5.23 -5.55 9.77
C LEU A 130 -5.80 -5.69 8.37
N ARG A 131 -6.23 -4.56 7.81
CA ARG A 131 -6.84 -4.47 6.48
C ARG A 131 -5.79 -4.26 5.39
N ARG A 132 -5.99 -4.83 4.20
CA ARG A 132 -5.06 -4.68 3.06
C ARG A 132 -5.04 -3.26 2.56
N SER A 133 -6.21 -2.61 2.52
CA SER A 133 -6.34 -1.19 2.15
C SER A 133 -5.42 -0.28 2.98
N TRP A 134 -5.12 -0.63 4.23
CA TRP A 134 -4.18 0.12 5.08
C TRP A 134 -2.70 0.01 4.68
N ARG A 135 -2.38 -0.78 3.65
CA ARG A 135 -1.05 -0.83 3.00
C ARG A 135 -0.97 0.04 1.75
N LEU A 136 -2.06 0.72 1.35
CA LEU A 136 -2.08 1.58 0.17
C LEU A 136 -1.67 3.02 0.51
N ALA A 137 -0.68 3.54 -0.22
CA ALA A 137 -0.17 4.89 -0.03
C ALA A 137 -1.23 5.98 -0.33
N LEU A 138 -2.20 5.66 -1.19
CA LEU A 138 -3.32 6.52 -1.57
C LEU A 138 -4.36 6.68 -0.45
N LEU A 139 -4.32 5.83 0.58
CA LEU A 139 -5.24 5.87 1.71
C LEU A 139 -4.52 6.43 2.94
N VAL A 140 -5.04 7.55 3.45
CA VAL A 140 -4.49 8.32 4.59
C VAL A 140 -5.53 8.59 5.67
N ALA A 141 -6.82 8.39 5.37
CA ALA A 141 -7.89 8.53 6.35
C ALA A 141 -8.87 7.36 6.29
N CYS A 142 -9.37 6.96 7.45
CA CYS A 142 -10.50 6.05 7.56
C CYS A 142 -11.79 6.84 7.27
N THR A 143 -12.51 6.49 6.21
CA THR A 143 -13.75 7.16 5.80
C THR A 143 -14.97 6.77 6.65
N LYS A 144 -14.91 5.61 7.31
CA LYS A 144 -15.88 5.14 8.31
C LYS A 144 -15.86 6.01 9.58
N HIS A 145 -14.68 6.14 10.20
CA HIS A 145 -14.54 6.87 11.48
C HIS A 145 -14.12 8.33 11.34
N ARG A 146 -13.79 8.78 10.12
CA ARG A 146 -13.34 10.15 9.80
C ARG A 146 -12.09 10.55 10.60
N LEU A 147 -11.15 9.61 10.66
CA LEU A 147 -9.87 9.78 11.35
C LEU A 147 -8.74 9.65 10.35
N LEU A 148 -7.68 10.44 10.49
CA LEU A 148 -6.42 10.10 9.84
C LEU A 148 -5.95 8.74 10.35
N LEU A 149 -5.47 7.90 9.43
CA LEU A 149 -4.84 6.65 9.81
C LEU A 149 -3.59 6.94 10.66
N GLN A 150 -3.16 5.95 11.43
CA GLN A 150 -1.91 5.98 12.18
C GLN A 150 -0.98 4.88 11.65
N ASP A 151 0.32 5.10 11.70
CA ASP A 151 1.33 4.15 11.20
C ASP A 151 2.41 3.81 12.26
N ARG A 152 2.22 4.35 13.47
CA ARG A 152 3.12 4.23 14.62
C ARG A 152 2.33 4.03 15.90
N CYS A 153 2.96 3.35 16.85
CA CYS A 153 2.45 3.32 18.22
C CYS A 153 2.61 4.69 18.87
N GLY A 154 1.51 5.28 19.35
CA GLY A 154 1.51 6.58 20.05
C GLY A 154 2.30 6.62 21.37
N LYS A 155 2.75 5.48 21.90
CA LYS A 155 3.54 5.40 23.14
C LYS A 155 5.05 5.27 22.93
N CYS A 156 5.49 4.64 21.84
CA CYS A 156 6.92 4.37 21.61
C CYS A 156 7.43 4.74 20.21
N GLY A 157 6.55 5.23 19.32
CA GLY A 157 6.89 5.66 17.97
C GLY A 157 7.33 4.56 17.00
N LYS A 158 7.39 3.29 17.45
CA LYS A 158 7.72 2.11 16.62
C LYS A 158 6.57 1.73 15.69
N PRO A 159 6.88 1.10 14.54
CA PRO A 159 5.85 0.63 13.61
C PRO A 159 5.01 -0.50 14.20
N LEU A 160 3.83 -0.71 13.64
CA LEU A 160 2.96 -1.82 14.00
C LEU A 160 3.59 -3.15 13.53
N ALA A 161 3.80 -4.07 14.47
CA ALA A 161 4.41 -5.38 14.21
C ALA A 161 3.83 -6.46 15.16
N PRO A 162 2.55 -6.80 15.04
CA PRO A 162 1.84 -7.67 15.99
C PRO A 162 2.40 -9.10 16.06
N HIS A 163 3.04 -9.58 14.99
CA HIS A 163 3.76 -10.86 15.01
C HIS A 163 4.86 -10.93 16.09
N ARG A 164 5.33 -9.78 16.58
CA ARG A 164 6.37 -9.67 17.63
C ARG A 164 5.83 -9.67 19.05
N ALA A 165 4.52 -9.57 19.26
CA ALA A 165 3.93 -9.38 20.58
C ALA A 165 4.35 -10.44 21.61
N ASP A 166 4.61 -11.67 21.16
CA ASP A 166 4.96 -12.81 22.01
C ASP A 166 6.47 -13.11 22.08
N MET A 167 7.31 -12.32 21.40
CA MET A 167 8.75 -12.60 21.29
C MET A 167 9.53 -12.35 22.59
N THR A 168 9.05 -11.45 23.44
CA THR A 168 9.75 -11.07 24.68
C THR A 168 9.25 -11.81 25.91
N THR A 169 8.16 -12.58 25.79
CA THR A 169 7.63 -13.37 26.91
C THR A 169 8.41 -14.68 27.04
N ARG A 170 8.90 -14.98 28.25
CA ARG A 170 9.58 -16.27 28.54
C ARG A 170 8.59 -17.44 28.73
N HIS A 171 7.29 -17.15 28.80
CA HIS A 171 6.25 -18.16 28.97
C HIS A 171 6.04 -18.97 27.69
N SER A 172 5.62 -20.23 27.81
CA SER A 172 5.32 -21.10 26.66
C SER A 172 4.07 -20.67 25.89
N PHE A 173 3.13 -20.00 26.57
CA PHE A 173 1.86 -19.54 26.01
C PHE A 173 1.97 -18.13 25.38
N PRO A 174 1.14 -17.82 24.36
CA PRO A 174 1.06 -16.47 23.80
C PRO A 174 0.56 -15.48 24.84
N ALA A 175 1.00 -14.23 24.76
CA ALA A 175 0.44 -13.16 25.56
C ALA A 175 -1.03 -12.93 25.15
N ARG A 176 -1.88 -12.51 26.09
CA ARG A 176 -3.30 -12.17 25.84
C ARG A 176 -3.52 -10.91 24.97
N GLY A 177 -2.51 -10.49 24.19
CA GLY A 177 -2.60 -9.32 23.32
C GLY A 177 -3.14 -9.68 21.95
N ASP A 178 -3.98 -8.82 21.38
CA ASP A 178 -4.49 -8.91 20.01
C ASP A 178 -3.79 -7.89 19.09
N MET A 179 -4.44 -7.47 17.99
CA MET A 179 -3.89 -6.45 17.08
C MET A 179 -3.88 -5.03 17.66
N ARG A 180 -4.55 -4.79 18.80
CA ARG A 180 -4.58 -3.48 19.49
C ARG A 180 -3.35 -3.25 20.38
N THR A 181 -2.45 -4.22 20.49
CA THR A 181 -1.28 -4.15 21.38
C THR A 181 0.01 -3.95 20.60
N CYS A 182 0.85 -3.01 21.05
CA CYS A 182 2.13 -2.73 20.41
C CYS A 182 3.09 -3.92 20.60
N GLY A 183 3.58 -4.49 19.50
CA GLY A 183 4.59 -5.57 19.52
C GLY A 183 5.96 -5.20 20.07
N PHE A 184 6.19 -3.92 20.45
CA PHE A 184 7.44 -3.44 21.05
C PHE A 184 7.27 -3.04 22.52
N CYS A 185 6.38 -2.08 22.81
CA CYS A 185 6.20 -1.57 24.19
C CYS A 185 5.05 -2.23 24.95
N ARG A 186 4.25 -3.08 24.30
CA ARG A 186 3.09 -3.80 24.88
C ARG A 186 1.95 -2.91 25.42
N LYS A 187 2.01 -1.60 25.20
CA LYS A 187 0.90 -0.69 25.48
C LYS A 187 -0.12 -0.75 24.34
N PRO A 188 -1.40 -0.41 24.59
CA PRO A 188 -2.39 -0.23 23.54
C PRO A 188 -1.86 0.72 22.46
N ILE A 189 -2.08 0.37 21.18
CA ILE A 189 -1.67 1.19 20.04
C ILE A 189 -2.60 2.36 19.79
N SER A 190 -3.77 2.38 20.43
CA SER A 190 -4.67 3.52 20.46
C SER A 190 -3.90 4.76 20.95
N GLY A 191 -3.45 5.56 19.98
CA GLY A 191 -2.89 6.88 20.22
C GLY A 191 -4.00 7.92 20.35
N SER A 192 -3.63 9.19 20.34
CA SER A 192 -4.58 10.29 20.20
C SER A 192 -5.09 10.33 18.76
N PRO A 193 -6.36 9.98 18.49
CA PRO A 193 -6.89 9.98 17.13
C PRO A 193 -6.96 11.42 16.60
N VAL A 194 -6.53 11.62 15.36
CA VAL A 194 -6.62 12.91 14.67
C VAL A 194 -7.82 12.87 13.72
N ARG A 195 -8.73 13.83 13.85
CA ARG A 195 -9.90 13.95 12.96
C ARG A 195 -9.44 14.38 11.56
N ALA A 196 -9.98 13.75 10.54
CA ALA A 196 -9.80 14.18 9.15
C ALA A 196 -10.84 15.27 8.81
N ASP A 197 -10.45 16.30 8.05
CA ASP A 197 -11.36 17.32 7.52
C ASP A 197 -12.41 16.66 6.60
N SER A 198 -13.62 17.21 6.55
CA SER A 198 -14.72 16.66 5.76
C SER A 198 -14.38 16.55 4.26
N ARG A 199 -13.60 17.49 3.73
CA ARG A 199 -13.12 17.48 2.33
C ARG A 199 -12.10 16.37 2.10
N ASP A 200 -11.27 16.07 3.10
CA ASP A 200 -10.29 14.99 3.02
C ASP A 200 -10.98 13.62 3.06
N VAL A 201 -12.00 13.48 3.91
CA VAL A 201 -12.86 12.28 3.93
C VAL A 201 -13.59 12.10 2.59
N ALA A 202 -14.13 13.17 2.00
CA ALA A 202 -14.79 13.09 0.70
C ALA A 202 -13.82 12.66 -0.42
N MET A 203 -12.62 13.24 -0.44
CA MET A 203 -11.55 12.84 -1.38
C MET A 203 -11.18 11.36 -1.20
N GLN A 204 -11.02 10.90 0.04
CA GLN A 204 -10.66 9.52 0.35
C GLN A 204 -11.75 8.53 -0.07
N ARG A 205 -13.04 8.88 0.10
CA ARG A 205 -14.16 8.08 -0.43
C ARG A 205 -14.15 7.98 -1.95
N SER A 206 -13.82 9.06 -2.65
CA SER A 206 -13.71 9.02 -4.11
C SER A 206 -12.57 8.10 -4.55
N ILE A 207 -11.42 8.15 -3.88
CA ILE A 207 -10.29 7.26 -4.14
C ILE A 207 -10.65 5.80 -3.84
N GLU A 208 -11.24 5.52 -2.68
CA GLU A 208 -11.74 4.19 -2.31
C GLU A 208 -12.70 3.63 -3.37
N ARG A 209 -13.65 4.46 -3.83
CA ARG A 209 -14.58 4.06 -4.88
C ARG A 209 -13.87 3.69 -6.18
N VAL A 210 -12.87 4.46 -6.61
CA VAL A 210 -12.08 4.14 -7.83
C VAL A 210 -11.33 2.81 -7.68
N ILE A 211 -10.82 2.51 -6.48
CA ILE A 211 -10.18 1.21 -6.18
C ILE A 211 -11.20 0.09 -6.25
N GLU A 212 -12.37 0.27 -5.65
CA GLU A 212 -13.44 -0.73 -5.58
C GLU A 212 -14.06 -1.04 -6.94
N THR A 213 -14.30 -0.01 -7.78
CA THR A 213 -14.92 -0.19 -9.10
C THR A 213 -13.92 -0.61 -10.17
N GLY A 214 -12.63 -0.30 -10.01
CA GLY A 214 -11.59 -0.60 -11.01
C GLY A 214 -11.56 0.35 -12.21
N TYR A 215 -12.43 1.37 -12.22
CA TYR A 215 -12.50 2.39 -13.26
C TYR A 215 -13.13 3.68 -12.72
N THR A 216 -12.93 4.79 -13.45
CA THR A 216 -13.52 6.09 -13.13
C THR A 216 -13.69 6.92 -14.40
N CYS A 217 -14.30 8.09 -14.31
CA CYS A 217 -14.42 9.04 -15.42
C CYS A 217 -13.68 10.33 -15.07
N ILE A 218 -13.03 10.94 -16.06
CA ILE A 218 -12.44 12.28 -15.95
C ILE A 218 -12.92 13.10 -17.15
N GLY A 219 -13.60 14.22 -16.89
CA GLY A 219 -14.16 15.07 -17.93
C GLY A 219 -15.12 14.30 -18.84
N GLU A 220 -14.99 14.49 -20.15
CA GLU A 220 -15.79 13.80 -21.17
C GLU A 220 -15.28 12.38 -21.51
N ASN A 221 -14.12 11.96 -20.96
CA ASN A 221 -13.59 10.63 -21.24
C ASN A 221 -14.43 9.56 -20.53
N SER A 222 -14.97 8.65 -21.32
CA SER A 222 -15.70 7.47 -20.84
C SER A 222 -14.74 6.40 -20.34
N SER A 223 -14.97 5.95 -19.09
CA SER A 223 -14.36 4.79 -18.42
C SER A 223 -12.83 4.63 -18.53
N LEU A 224 -12.10 5.36 -17.70
CA LEU A 224 -10.66 5.21 -17.48
C LEU A 224 -10.39 4.11 -16.45
N TYR A 225 -9.52 3.13 -16.77
CA TYR A 225 -9.06 2.13 -15.80
C TYR A 225 -8.39 2.79 -14.58
N SER A 226 -8.68 2.27 -13.39
CA SER A 226 -8.25 2.88 -12.13
C SER A 226 -6.73 2.99 -11.97
N HIS A 227 -5.95 2.01 -12.44
CA HIS A 227 -4.48 2.09 -12.37
C HIS A 227 -3.93 3.25 -13.23
N LEU A 228 -4.51 3.51 -14.42
CA LEU A 228 -4.14 4.66 -15.26
C LEU A 228 -4.59 6.01 -14.64
N TYR A 229 -5.71 6.02 -13.92
CA TYR A 229 -6.11 7.17 -13.12
C TYR A 229 -5.06 7.48 -12.05
N PHE A 230 -4.63 6.47 -11.28
CA PHE A 230 -3.65 6.65 -10.21
C PHE A 230 -2.27 7.03 -10.74
N ASP A 231 -1.85 6.52 -11.89
CA ASP A 231 -0.59 6.93 -12.53
C ASP A 231 -0.58 8.41 -12.94
N GLY A 232 -1.71 8.93 -13.43
CA GLY A 232 -1.84 10.35 -13.71
C GLY A 232 -1.92 11.18 -12.43
N LEU A 233 -2.62 10.69 -11.39
CA LEU A 233 -2.61 11.32 -10.07
C LEU A 233 -1.20 11.40 -9.48
N ARG A 234 -0.39 10.34 -9.63
CA ARG A 234 1.02 10.32 -9.24
C ARG A 234 1.83 11.35 -10.01
N THR A 235 1.64 11.43 -11.32
CA THR A 235 2.28 12.45 -12.17
C THR A 235 1.97 13.87 -11.67
N LEU A 236 0.70 14.14 -11.36
CA LEU A 236 0.28 15.43 -10.81
C LEU A 236 0.91 15.71 -9.44
N MET A 237 0.97 14.71 -8.55
CA MET A 237 1.65 14.83 -7.25
C MET A 237 3.15 15.15 -7.41
N HIS A 238 3.83 14.52 -8.38
CA HIS A 238 5.23 14.83 -8.68
C HIS A 238 5.43 16.27 -9.15
N GLY A 239 4.56 16.76 -10.04
CA GLY A 239 4.58 18.16 -10.46
C GLY A 239 4.32 19.12 -9.30
N VAL A 240 3.23 18.95 -8.55
CA VAL A 240 2.90 19.79 -7.38
C VAL A 240 4.08 19.87 -6.39
N ARG A 241 4.77 18.76 -6.13
CA ARG A 241 5.95 18.72 -5.27
C ARG A 241 7.08 19.63 -5.76
N ARG A 242 7.32 19.67 -7.08
CA ARG A 242 8.36 20.53 -7.69
C ARG A 242 8.03 22.02 -7.57
N PHE A 243 6.76 22.38 -7.45
CA PHE A 243 6.32 23.76 -7.24
C PHE A 243 6.53 24.25 -5.78
N LYS A 244 7.21 23.46 -4.94
CA LYS A 244 7.49 23.75 -3.51
C LYS A 244 6.24 24.06 -2.67
N ILE A 245 5.08 23.61 -3.11
CA ILE A 245 3.83 23.72 -2.34
C ILE A 245 3.92 22.89 -1.05
N VAL A 246 4.72 21.82 -1.08
CA VAL A 246 5.04 20.96 0.05
C VAL A 246 6.54 21.02 0.31
N THR A 247 6.97 20.98 1.56
CA THR A 247 8.38 20.84 1.94
C THR A 247 8.99 19.66 1.16
N PRO A 248 10.07 19.87 0.39
CA PRO A 248 10.57 18.85 -0.52
C PRO A 248 11.20 17.70 0.26
N SER A 249 10.40 16.67 0.53
CA SER A 249 10.92 15.36 0.84
C SER A 249 11.43 14.73 -0.47
N ASN A 250 12.74 14.48 -0.56
CA ASN A 250 13.36 13.74 -1.66
C ASN A 250 12.93 12.26 -1.70
N ARG A 251 12.03 11.84 -0.80
CA ARG A 251 11.55 10.46 -0.73
C ARG A 251 10.45 10.21 -1.79
N ASN A 252 10.35 8.97 -2.23
CA ASN A 252 9.21 8.51 -3.03
C ASN A 252 7.89 8.69 -2.25
N PHE A 253 6.77 8.84 -2.96
CA PHE A 253 5.44 9.05 -2.37
C PHE A 253 5.10 8.00 -1.29
N GLU A 254 5.44 6.74 -1.51
CA GLU A 254 5.20 5.61 -0.59
C GLU A 254 6.03 5.70 0.70
N ARG A 255 7.05 6.56 0.74
CA ARG A 255 7.92 6.78 1.91
C ARG A 255 7.63 8.09 2.63
N CYS A 256 6.66 8.86 2.14
CA CYS A 256 6.15 10.05 2.81
C CYS A 256 5.29 9.66 4.02
N ASP A 257 5.30 10.50 5.05
CA ASP A 257 4.35 10.39 6.16
C ASP A 257 2.91 10.69 5.70
N ILE A 258 1.97 10.44 6.62
CA ILE A 258 0.53 10.55 6.35
C ILE A 258 0.14 11.97 5.94
N GLU A 259 0.69 12.98 6.61
CA GLU A 259 0.39 14.40 6.33
C GLU A 259 0.90 14.83 4.96
N SER A 260 2.13 14.47 4.61
CA SER A 260 2.71 14.77 3.29
C SER A 260 1.94 14.08 2.17
N ARG A 261 1.56 12.80 2.35
CA ARG A 261 0.73 12.08 1.37
C ARG A 261 -0.64 12.73 1.21
N LEU A 262 -1.28 13.10 2.31
CA LEU A 262 -2.56 13.81 2.30
C LEU A 262 -2.46 15.12 1.51
N LEU A 263 -1.46 15.95 1.82
CA LEU A 263 -1.29 17.25 1.17
C LEU A 263 -1.04 17.11 -0.33
N LEU A 264 -0.16 16.20 -0.74
CA LEU A 264 0.09 15.92 -2.16
C LEU A 264 -1.18 15.48 -2.89
N MET A 265 -1.94 14.55 -2.30
CA MET A 265 -3.21 14.09 -2.88
C MET A 265 -4.25 15.22 -2.96
N ARG A 266 -4.39 16.05 -1.94
CA ARG A 266 -5.32 17.20 -1.94
C ARG A 266 -5.06 18.13 -3.12
N HIS A 267 -3.79 18.47 -3.36
CA HIS A 267 -3.41 19.33 -4.47
C HIS A 267 -3.61 18.64 -5.81
N ALA A 268 -3.21 17.37 -5.96
CA ALA A 268 -3.35 16.65 -7.21
C ALA A 268 -4.84 16.43 -7.59
N VAL A 269 -5.69 16.02 -6.64
CA VAL A 269 -7.14 15.86 -6.87
C VAL A 269 -7.81 17.20 -7.17
N ARG A 270 -7.33 18.31 -6.59
CA ARG A 270 -7.86 19.65 -6.92
C ARG A 270 -7.66 19.98 -8.41
N LEU A 271 -6.55 19.58 -9.02
CA LEU A 271 -6.30 19.80 -10.46
C LEU A 271 -7.22 18.99 -11.37
N LEU A 272 -7.92 17.99 -10.82
CA LEU A 272 -8.85 17.12 -11.53
C LEU A 272 -10.32 17.51 -11.34
N ARG A 273 -10.63 18.54 -10.54
CA ARG A 273 -12.01 18.87 -10.16
C ARG A 273 -12.82 19.38 -11.34
N ASN A 274 -12.28 20.34 -12.08
CA ASN A 274 -12.82 20.79 -13.36
C ASN A 274 -11.79 20.49 -14.45
N TRP A 275 -11.81 19.24 -14.94
CA TRP A 275 -10.82 18.76 -15.90
C TRP A 275 -11.20 19.12 -17.35
N PRO A 276 -10.26 19.65 -18.17
CA PRO A 276 -8.84 19.93 -17.86
C PRO A 276 -8.53 21.35 -17.36
N GLU A 277 -9.52 22.22 -17.20
CA GLU A 277 -9.32 23.67 -16.98
C GLU A 277 -8.49 23.98 -15.74
N ASP A 278 -8.71 23.29 -14.62
CA ASP A 278 -7.97 23.54 -13.38
C ASP A 278 -6.47 23.26 -13.52
N LEU A 279 -6.09 22.21 -14.26
CA LEU A 279 -4.70 21.92 -14.60
C LEU A 279 -4.13 23.01 -15.52
N LEU A 280 -4.86 23.38 -16.57
CA LEU A 280 -4.39 24.39 -17.53
C LEU A 280 -4.17 25.74 -16.84
N MET A 281 -5.08 26.16 -15.96
CA MET A 281 -4.93 27.37 -15.15
C MET A 281 -3.70 27.31 -14.25
N PHE A 282 -3.47 26.18 -13.57
CA PHE A 282 -2.26 25.99 -12.78
C PHE A 282 -0.98 26.11 -13.63
N CYS A 283 -0.97 25.48 -14.81
CA CYS A 283 0.18 25.48 -15.71
C CYS A 283 0.53 26.86 -16.30
N LYS A 284 -0.41 27.82 -16.36
CA LYS A 284 -0.10 29.21 -16.77
C LYS A 284 0.95 29.88 -15.90
N HIS A 285 1.10 29.46 -14.65
CA HIS A 285 2.07 29.99 -13.70
C HIS A 285 3.36 29.17 -13.63
N VAL A 286 3.54 28.20 -14.52
CA VAL A 286 4.68 27.28 -14.56
C VAL A 286 5.51 27.54 -15.81
N ARG A 287 6.82 27.81 -15.64
CA ARG A 287 7.73 28.14 -16.76
C ARG A 287 7.87 27.04 -17.82
N ARG A 288 7.84 25.76 -17.41
CA ARG A 288 7.97 24.59 -18.31
C ARG A 288 7.00 23.48 -17.87
N PRO A 289 5.69 23.62 -18.15
CA PRO A 289 4.67 22.69 -17.64
C PRO A 289 4.92 21.26 -18.10
N TYR A 290 5.20 21.06 -19.39
CA TYR A 290 5.46 19.74 -19.93
C TYR A 290 6.67 19.06 -19.25
N THR A 291 7.80 19.77 -19.10
CA THR A 291 8.98 19.23 -18.40
C THR A 291 8.70 18.96 -16.92
N MET A 292 7.87 19.79 -16.28
CA MET A 292 7.55 19.63 -14.86
C MET A 292 6.77 18.35 -14.57
N PHE A 293 5.79 18.02 -15.42
CA PHE A 293 4.89 16.88 -15.23
C PHE A 293 5.31 15.63 -16.03
N CYS A 294 5.93 15.75 -17.20
CA CYS A 294 6.06 14.65 -18.16
C CYS A 294 7.51 14.20 -18.45
N HIS A 295 8.51 14.70 -17.71
CA HIS A 295 9.92 14.48 -18.04
C HIS A 295 10.49 13.12 -17.58
N ASP A 296 10.09 12.62 -16.41
CA ASP A 296 10.76 11.44 -15.82
C ASP A 296 10.07 10.11 -16.16
N GLU A 297 8.75 10.15 -16.37
CA GLU A 297 7.93 9.00 -16.75
C GLU A 297 6.90 9.47 -17.78
N CYS A 298 6.53 8.59 -18.74
CA CYS A 298 5.47 8.90 -19.68
C CYS A 298 4.14 8.94 -18.93
N PRO A 299 3.44 10.09 -18.87
CA PRO A 299 2.13 10.15 -18.24
C PRO A 299 1.12 9.27 -18.99
N PRO A 300 0.04 8.83 -18.32
CA PRO A 300 -1.03 8.10 -18.99
C PRO A 300 -1.66 8.96 -20.07
N TYR A 301 -2.22 8.29 -21.10
CA TYR A 301 -2.67 8.95 -22.34
C TYR A 301 -3.58 10.16 -22.11
N TRP A 302 -4.50 10.07 -21.14
CA TRP A 302 -5.49 11.11 -20.85
C TRP A 302 -4.87 12.42 -20.31
N LEU A 303 -3.77 12.30 -19.56
CA LEU A 303 -3.01 13.45 -19.06
C LEU A 303 -2.04 13.92 -20.15
N ASN A 304 -1.39 12.98 -20.83
CA ASN A 304 -0.43 13.27 -21.89
C ASN A 304 -1.06 14.05 -23.05
N SER A 305 -2.27 13.68 -23.47
CA SER A 305 -2.96 14.32 -24.60
C SER A 305 -3.21 15.80 -24.33
N VAL A 306 -3.70 16.14 -23.13
CA VAL A 306 -3.91 17.54 -22.69
C VAL A 306 -2.58 18.30 -22.60
N MET A 307 -1.56 17.70 -21.98
CA MET A 307 -0.25 18.33 -21.82
C MET A 307 0.44 18.57 -23.16
N ARG A 308 0.34 17.62 -24.11
CA ARG A 308 0.88 17.77 -25.46
C ARG A 308 0.16 18.84 -26.26
N ALA A 309 -1.17 18.81 -26.27
CA ALA A 309 -1.97 19.77 -27.03
C ALA A 309 -1.72 21.23 -26.61
N ASN A 310 -1.41 21.47 -25.33
CA ASN A 310 -1.32 22.84 -24.78
C ASN A 310 0.12 23.33 -24.52
N PHE A 311 1.07 22.43 -24.23
CA PHE A 311 2.40 22.84 -23.73
C PHE A 311 3.59 22.16 -24.42
N TRP A 312 3.35 21.24 -25.36
CA TRP A 312 4.43 20.67 -26.15
C TRP A 312 4.77 21.59 -27.33
N GLN A 313 5.95 22.20 -27.30
CA GLN A 313 6.49 22.93 -28.44
C GLN A 313 7.36 21.98 -29.27
N VAL A 314 6.92 21.65 -30.48
CA VAL A 314 7.75 20.98 -31.50
C VAL A 314 8.80 21.99 -31.94
N GLY A 315 10.01 21.97 -31.35
CA GLY A 315 11.07 22.87 -31.81
C GLY A 315 12.32 23.11 -30.95
N LEU A 316 12.42 22.61 -29.71
CA LEU A 316 13.60 22.88 -28.87
C LEU A 316 14.36 21.66 -28.33
N THR A 317 13.99 20.44 -28.77
CA THR A 317 14.84 19.25 -28.56
C THR A 317 14.81 18.36 -29.79
N ALA A 318 15.66 18.66 -30.78
CA ALA A 318 15.93 17.77 -31.91
C ALA A 318 16.70 16.49 -31.50
N ASN A 319 16.65 16.06 -30.23
CA ASN A 319 17.44 14.93 -29.70
C ASN A 319 16.76 14.22 -28.52
N ALA A 320 15.44 14.01 -28.54
CA ALA A 320 14.79 13.04 -27.66
C ALA A 320 14.33 11.85 -28.51
N PRO A 321 14.86 10.63 -28.29
CA PRO A 321 14.41 9.47 -29.06
C PRO A 321 12.97 9.15 -28.68
N ASP A 322 12.11 9.02 -29.68
CA ASP A 322 10.78 8.43 -29.57
C ASP A 322 10.91 7.03 -28.97
N HIS A 323 10.65 6.93 -27.66
CA HIS A 323 10.49 5.69 -26.94
C HIS A 323 9.09 5.64 -26.35
N CYS A 324 8.09 5.85 -27.19
CA CYS A 324 6.73 5.40 -26.93
C CYS A 324 6.36 4.44 -28.05
N GLY A 325 6.54 3.13 -27.80
CA GLY A 325 6.19 2.08 -28.74
C GLY A 325 7.39 1.26 -29.24
N THR A 326 8.09 0.56 -28.34
CA THR A 326 8.70 -0.74 -28.65
C THR A 326 9.08 -1.42 -27.33
N LEU A 327 8.47 -2.57 -27.05
CA LEU A 327 8.95 -3.52 -26.04
C LEU A 327 10.43 -3.81 -26.34
N ARG A 328 11.36 -3.32 -25.50
CA ARG A 328 12.77 -3.73 -25.61
C ARG A 328 12.88 -5.16 -25.06
N PRO A 329 13.40 -6.13 -25.82
CA PRO A 329 13.68 -7.45 -25.27
C PRO A 329 14.79 -7.35 -24.22
N GLN A 330 14.56 -7.94 -23.05
CA GLN A 330 15.56 -8.04 -21.99
C GLN A 330 16.78 -8.82 -22.51
N ARG A 331 17.97 -8.23 -22.43
CA ARG A 331 19.23 -8.94 -22.70
C ARG A 331 19.57 -9.84 -21.50
N PRO A 332 20.03 -11.08 -21.70
CA PRO A 332 20.41 -11.97 -20.60
C PRO A 332 21.64 -11.43 -19.88
N ASN A 333 21.60 -11.43 -18.55
CA ASN A 333 22.74 -11.10 -17.69
C ASN A 333 23.79 -12.22 -17.77
N LEU A 334 24.76 -12.09 -18.66
CA LEU A 334 26.00 -12.87 -18.66
C LEU A 334 27.11 -12.07 -17.96
N ARG A 335 27.40 -12.44 -16.70
CA ARG A 335 28.75 -12.37 -16.09
C ARG A 335 28.88 -13.61 -15.21
N ARG A 336 29.56 -14.66 -15.69
CA ARG A 336 31.02 -14.92 -15.71
C ARG A 336 31.58 -15.25 -14.32
N ALA A 337 31.92 -16.55 -14.20
CA ALA A 337 32.98 -17.21 -13.44
C ALA A 337 33.12 -16.90 -11.94
#